data_AF-A0A970EVS5-F1
#
_entry.id   AF-A0A970EVS5-F1
#
_cell.length_a   1.000
_cell.length_b   1.000
_cell.length_c   1.000
_cell.angle_alpha   90.00
_cell.angle_beta   90.00
_cell.angle_gamma   90.00
#
_symmetry.space_group_name_H-M   'P 1'
#
loop_
_entity.id
_entity.type
_entity.pdbx_description
1 polymer ?
#
loop_
_entity_poly.entity_id
_entity_poly.type
_entity_poly.pdbx_seq_one_letter_code
_entity_poly.pdbx_strand_id
1 'polypeptide(L)'
;MLNISANEIIERFDNEYSKVYKSFKTFWATDSMYKDLIMQTLTDPELLGHIIFANDYLKVPPVISFIAYYSEKIPPFEKGKDDYVKKGIGSVFGFLFRYVLGYDGRPENVWVAHMNEKGVKTASWFRKKKETE
;
A
#
# COMPACT_ATOMS: atom_id res chain seq x y z
N MET A 1 1.08 2.01 -19.13
CA MET A 1 0.19 0.94 -18.64
C MET A 1 0.95 0.10 -17.64
N LEU A 2 0.28 -0.42 -16.62
CA LEU A 2 0.85 -1.46 -15.75
C LEU A 2 1.12 -2.71 -16.61
N ASN A 3 2.37 -3.17 -16.65
CA ASN A 3 2.76 -4.37 -17.41
C ASN A 3 2.52 -5.69 -16.63
N ILE A 4 1.69 -5.65 -15.59
CA ILE A 4 1.38 -6.79 -14.73
C ILE A 4 -0.14 -6.92 -14.59
N SER A 5 -0.65 -8.14 -14.70
CA SER A 5 -2.08 -8.41 -14.56
C SER A 5 -2.51 -8.45 -13.09
N ALA A 6 -3.79 -8.16 -12.82
CA ALA A 6 -4.32 -8.28 -11.46
C ALA A 6 -4.16 -9.71 -10.88
N ASN A 7 -4.35 -10.74 -11.70
CA ASN A 7 -4.18 -12.13 -11.28
C ASN A 7 -2.73 -12.41 -10.88
N GLU A 8 -1.76 -11.90 -11.63
CA GLU A 8 -0.34 -12.06 -11.30
C GLU A 8 0.02 -11.30 -10.02
N ILE A 9 -0.53 -10.10 -9.80
CA ILE A 9 -0.37 -9.38 -8.52
C ILE A 9 -0.88 -10.26 -7.37
N ILE A 10 -2.10 -10.78 -7.48
CA ILE A 10 -2.74 -11.58 -6.41
C ILE A 10 -1.94 -12.85 -6.14
N GLU A 11 -1.52 -13.57 -7.18
CA GLU A 11 -0.71 -14.77 -7.06
C GLU A 11 0.60 -14.49 -6.30
N ARG A 12 1.25 -13.34 -6.57
CA ARG A 12 2.45 -12.92 -5.85
C ARG A 12 2.16 -12.66 -4.37
N PHE A 13 1.03 -12.04 -4.05
CA PHE A 13 0.62 -11.83 -2.66
C PHE A 13 0.42 -13.16 -1.94
N ASP A 14 -0.35 -14.08 -2.51
CA ASP A 14 -0.67 -15.36 -1.87
C ASP A 14 0.57 -16.22 -1.65
N ASN A 15 1.53 -16.19 -2.58
CA ASN A 15 2.73 -17.01 -2.52
C ASN A 15 3.89 -16.41 -1.73
N GLU A 16 4.02 -15.09 -1.66
CA GLU A 16 5.25 -14.44 -1.20
C GLU A 16 5.05 -13.44 -0.06
N TYR A 17 3.87 -12.81 0.08
CA TYR A 17 3.65 -11.75 1.07
C TYR A 17 4.00 -12.20 2.50
N SER A 18 3.51 -13.38 2.89
CA SER A 18 3.74 -13.93 4.24
C SER A 18 5.21 -14.30 4.52
N LYS A 19 6.01 -14.51 3.47
CA LYS A 19 7.45 -14.80 3.58
C LYS A 19 8.24 -13.52 3.87
N VAL A 20 7.84 -12.41 3.24
CA VAL A 20 8.48 -11.10 3.38
C VAL A 20 8.02 -10.38 4.66
N TYR A 21 6.71 -10.31 4.89
CA TYR A 21 6.10 -9.59 6.02
C TYR A 21 5.54 -10.55 7.07
N LYS A 22 6.42 -11.36 7.67
CA LYS A 22 6.04 -12.42 8.64
C LYS A 22 5.12 -11.93 9.76
N SER A 23 5.40 -10.76 10.34
CA SER A 23 4.60 -10.15 11.41
C SER A 23 3.17 -9.77 10.99
N PHE A 24 2.92 -9.64 9.69
CA PHE A 24 1.62 -9.30 9.12
C PHE A 24 1.01 -10.44 8.30
N LYS A 25 1.55 -11.67 8.39
CA LYS A 25 1.01 -12.84 7.69
C LYS A 25 -0.50 -12.99 7.88
N THR A 26 -0.98 -12.82 9.11
CA THR A 26 -2.41 -12.94 9.44
C THR A 26 -3.24 -11.79 8.85
N PHE A 27 -2.67 -10.60 8.63
CA PHE A 27 -3.39 -9.48 8.02
C PHE A 27 -3.89 -9.81 6.61
N TRP A 28 -3.05 -10.44 5.78
CA TRP A 28 -3.45 -10.86 4.43
C TRP A 28 -4.32 -12.13 4.45
N ALA A 29 -4.04 -13.05 5.37
CA ALA A 29 -4.78 -14.31 5.47
C ALA A 29 -6.21 -14.12 6.00
N THR A 30 -6.45 -13.11 6.84
CA THR A 30 -7.76 -12.85 7.45
C THR A 30 -8.66 -12.05 6.53
N ASP A 31 -9.86 -12.54 6.28
CA ASP A 31 -10.90 -11.78 5.59
C ASP A 31 -11.37 -10.62 6.47
N SER A 32 -11.32 -9.43 5.89
CA SER A 32 -11.65 -8.18 6.58
C SER A 32 -12.02 -7.12 5.55
N MET A 33 -12.80 -6.13 5.98
CA MET A 33 -13.11 -4.95 5.16
C MET A 33 -11.85 -4.32 4.55
N TYR A 34 -10.73 -4.27 5.28
CA TYR A 34 -9.48 -3.71 4.75
C TYR A 34 -8.90 -4.55 3.63
N LYS A 35 -8.94 -5.89 3.76
CA LYS A 35 -8.52 -6.81 2.70
C LYS A 35 -9.41 -6.65 1.47
N ASP A 36 -10.72 -6.53 1.64
CA ASP A 36 -11.66 -6.36 0.51
C ASP A 36 -11.39 -5.07 -0.27
N LEU A 37 -11.15 -3.95 0.42
CA LEU A 37 -10.81 -2.67 -0.21
C LEU A 37 -9.44 -2.73 -0.90
N ILE A 38 -8.48 -3.42 -0.30
CA ILE A 38 -7.17 -3.65 -0.93
C ILE A 38 -7.35 -4.49 -2.19
N MET A 39 -8.11 -5.59 -2.14
CA MET A 39 -8.38 -6.44 -3.31
C MET A 39 -9.03 -5.64 -4.43
N GLN A 40 -10.06 -4.84 -4.13
CA GLN A 40 -10.67 -3.91 -5.09
C GLN A 40 -9.63 -3.00 -5.74
N THR A 41 -8.70 -2.46 -4.94
CA THR A 41 -7.61 -1.60 -5.42
C THR A 41 -6.64 -2.34 -6.34
N LEU A 42 -6.24 -3.56 -5.99
CA LEU A 42 -5.30 -4.36 -6.77
C LEU A 42 -5.91 -4.87 -8.08
N THR A 43 -7.22 -5.05 -8.12
CA THR A 43 -7.96 -5.50 -9.31
C THR A 43 -8.47 -4.37 -10.20
N ASP A 44 -8.35 -3.11 -9.76
CA ASP A 44 -8.74 -1.91 -10.52
C ASP A 44 -7.48 -1.23 -11.10
N PRO A 45 -7.19 -1.41 -12.40
CA PRO A 45 -5.98 -0.86 -13.01
C PRO A 45 -5.95 0.67 -13.05
N GLU A 46 -7.12 1.32 -13.10
CA GLU A 46 -7.23 2.78 -13.15
C GLU A 46 -6.90 3.36 -11.77
N LEU A 47 -7.54 2.86 -10.72
CA LEU A 47 -7.25 3.27 -9.35
C LEU A 47 -5.79 2.99 -8.97
N LEU A 48 -5.30 1.79 -9.25
CA LEU A 48 -3.89 1.46 -8.97
C LEU A 48 -2.94 2.35 -9.77
N GLY A 49 -3.28 2.68 -11.03
CA GLY A 49 -2.55 3.64 -11.85
C GLY A 49 -2.46 5.02 -11.20
N HIS A 50 -3.57 5.53 -10.66
CA HIS A 50 -3.59 6.81 -9.93
C HIS A 50 -2.72 6.79 -8.67
N ILE A 51 -2.76 5.70 -7.90
CA ILE A 51 -1.92 5.53 -6.71
C ILE A 51 -0.43 5.54 -7.08
N ILE A 52 -0.07 4.85 -8.16
CA ILE A 52 1.30 4.82 -8.68
C ILE A 52 1.73 6.21 -9.16
N PHE A 53 0.87 6.91 -9.90
CA PHE A 53 1.16 8.27 -10.35
C PHE A 53 1.42 9.22 -9.18
N ALA A 54 0.57 9.16 -8.15
CA ALA A 54 0.72 9.98 -6.95
C ALA A 54 2.03 9.65 -6.19
N ASN A 55 2.41 8.38 -6.13
CA ASN A 55 3.70 7.96 -5.57
C ASN A 55 4.89 8.51 -6.38
N ASP A 56 4.88 8.33 -7.69
CA ASP A 56 6.03 8.59 -8.57
C ASP A 56 6.29 10.09 -8.74
N TYR A 57 5.24 10.87 -8.96
CA TYR A 57 5.36 12.28 -9.36
C TYR A 57 5.07 13.26 -8.23
N LEU A 58 4.16 12.90 -7.31
CA LEU A 58 3.76 13.77 -6.20
C LEU A 58 4.40 13.38 -4.87
N LYS A 59 5.14 12.25 -4.83
CA LYS A 59 5.76 11.71 -3.62
C LYS A 59 4.75 11.46 -2.50
N VAL A 60 3.50 11.18 -2.87
CA VAL A 60 2.42 10.84 -1.93
C VAL A 60 2.53 9.35 -1.61
N PRO A 61 2.66 8.96 -0.34
CA PRO A 61 2.68 7.55 0.03
C PRO A 61 1.44 6.80 -0.46
N PRO A 62 1.56 5.59 -1.04
CA PRO A 62 0.43 4.84 -1.59
C PRO A 62 -0.72 4.62 -0.59
N VAL A 63 -0.38 4.40 0.68
CA VAL A 63 -1.34 4.26 1.79
C VAL A 63 -2.24 5.49 1.93
N ILE A 64 -1.70 6.68 1.69
CA ILE A 64 -2.45 7.94 1.81
C ILE A 64 -3.43 8.10 0.66
N SER A 65 -3.01 7.80 -0.58
CA SER A 65 -3.92 7.80 -1.72
C SER A 65 -5.06 6.77 -1.54
N PHE A 66 -4.73 5.57 -1.05
CA PHE A 66 -5.72 4.55 -0.71
C PHE A 66 -6.71 5.00 0.37
N ILE A 67 -6.23 5.57 1.48
CA ILE A 67 -7.08 6.07 2.56
C ILE A 67 -7.96 7.23 2.09
N ALA A 68 -7.42 8.14 1.28
CA ALA A 68 -8.17 9.27 0.74
C ALA A 68 -9.30 8.80 -0.18
N TYR A 69 -9.02 7.85 -1.08
CA TYR A 69 -10.01 7.28 -2.00
C TYR A 69 -11.15 6.57 -1.25
N TYR A 70 -10.83 5.79 -0.22
CA TYR A 70 -11.83 5.10 0.61
C TYR A 70 -12.18 5.84 1.91
N SER A 71 -12.07 7.17 1.92
CA SER A 71 -12.23 7.96 3.14
C SER A 71 -13.60 7.79 3.81
N GLU A 72 -14.65 7.55 3.04
CA GLU A 72 -16.00 7.29 3.57
C GLU A 72 -16.16 5.86 4.14
N LYS A 73 -15.39 4.89 3.62
CA LYS A 73 -15.47 3.48 4.04
C LYS A 73 -14.51 3.15 5.18
N ILE A 74 -13.39 3.87 5.29
CA ILE A 74 -12.37 3.64 6.32
C ILE A 74 -12.67 4.54 7.53
N PRO A 75 -12.97 3.98 8.71
CA PRO A 75 -13.12 4.77 9.92
C PRO A 75 -11.77 5.37 10.35
N PRO A 76 -11.77 6.46 11.14
CA PRO A 76 -10.54 6.96 11.75
C PRO A 76 -9.85 5.88 12.58
N PHE A 77 -8.53 5.74 12.45
CA PHE A 77 -7.76 4.78 13.22
C PHE A 77 -7.53 5.27 14.66
N GLU A 78 -7.92 4.46 15.63
CA GLU A 78 -7.68 4.71 17.04
C GLU A 78 -6.24 4.33 17.42
N LYS A 79 -5.55 5.22 18.12
CA LYS A 79 -4.18 4.99 18.59
C LYS A 79 -4.12 3.77 19.53
N GLY A 80 -3.16 2.87 19.32
CA GLY A 80 -2.97 1.66 20.11
C GLY A 80 -3.83 0.49 19.66
N LYS A 81 -5.12 0.71 19.39
CA LYS A 81 -6.07 -0.32 18.93
C LYS A 81 -5.83 -0.73 17.48
N ASP A 82 -5.67 0.25 16.58
CA ASP A 82 -5.59 0.00 15.14
C ASP A 82 -4.15 0.04 14.59
N ASP A 83 -3.15 0.00 15.48
CA ASP A 83 -1.75 0.05 15.06
C ASP A 83 -1.35 -1.17 14.23
N TYR A 84 -1.92 -2.33 14.52
CA TYR A 84 -1.71 -3.54 13.72
C TYR A 84 -2.29 -3.37 12.31
N VAL A 85 -3.55 -2.92 12.21
CA VAL A 85 -4.26 -2.72 10.94
C VAL A 85 -3.54 -1.70 10.08
N LYS A 86 -3.21 -0.54 10.64
CA LYS A 86 -2.51 0.54 9.93
C LYS A 86 -1.17 0.08 9.36
N LYS A 87 -0.38 -0.66 10.16
CA LYS A 87 0.90 -1.22 9.70
C LYS A 87 0.68 -2.36 8.70
N GLY A 88 -0.39 -3.12 8.83
CA GLY A 88 -0.82 -4.15 7.86
C GLY A 88 -1.08 -3.55 6.48
N ILE A 89 -1.92 -2.50 6.39
CA ILE A 89 -2.15 -1.76 5.15
C ILE A 89 -0.83 -1.24 4.56
N GLY A 90 0.01 -0.62 5.41
CA GLY A 90 1.32 -0.15 4.98
C GLY A 90 2.24 -1.25 4.45
N SER A 91 2.21 -2.44 5.05
CA SER A 91 3.00 -3.58 4.60
C SER A 91 2.52 -4.16 3.27
N VAL A 92 1.22 -4.11 2.98
CA VAL A 92 0.66 -4.51 1.68
C VAL A 92 1.19 -3.61 0.57
N PHE A 93 1.12 -2.28 0.74
CA PHE A 93 1.67 -1.37 -0.26
C PHE A 93 3.20 -1.44 -0.32
N GLY A 94 3.87 -1.68 0.81
CA GLY A 94 5.29 -1.97 0.84
C GLY A 94 5.66 -3.21 0.04
N PHE A 95 4.85 -4.27 0.13
CA PHE A 95 5.02 -5.49 -0.64
C PHE A 95 4.78 -5.25 -2.13
N LEU A 96 3.65 -4.64 -2.47
CA LEU A 96 3.26 -4.30 -3.85
C LEU A 96 4.35 -3.49 -4.54
N PHE A 97 4.75 -2.35 -3.98
CA PHE A 97 5.72 -1.48 -4.65
C PHE A 97 7.09 -2.14 -4.75
N ARG A 98 7.61 -2.72 -3.67
CA ARG A 98 9.00 -3.20 -3.66
C ARG A 98 9.20 -4.54 -4.37
N TYR A 99 8.26 -5.47 -4.21
CA TYR A 99 8.44 -6.86 -4.62
C TYR A 99 7.60 -7.25 -5.83
N VAL A 100 6.48 -6.54 -6.07
CA VAL A 100 5.62 -6.81 -7.24
C VAL A 100 5.94 -5.84 -8.38
N LEU A 101 6.03 -4.55 -8.09
CA LEU A 101 6.27 -3.51 -9.10
C LEU A 101 7.74 -3.12 -9.28
N GLY A 102 8.67 -3.72 -8.52
CA GLY A 102 10.11 -3.55 -8.71
C GLY A 102 10.70 -2.21 -8.22
N TYR A 103 10.09 -1.55 -7.24
CA TYR A 103 10.62 -0.32 -6.64
C TYR A 103 11.72 -0.68 -5.63
N ASP A 104 12.94 -0.77 -6.12
CA ASP A 104 14.15 -1.21 -5.42
C ASP A 104 14.92 -0.05 -4.73
N GLY A 105 14.50 1.20 -4.95
CA GLY A 105 15.01 2.35 -4.21
C GLY A 105 14.62 2.33 -2.72
N ARG A 106 15.44 2.97 -1.88
CA ARG A 106 15.13 3.11 -0.45
C ARG A 106 13.80 3.87 -0.28
N PRO A 107 12.79 3.31 0.40
CA PRO A 107 11.55 4.02 0.67
C PRO A 107 11.82 5.25 1.54
N GLU A 108 11.10 6.34 1.29
CA GLU A 108 11.22 7.56 2.07
C GLU A 108 9.99 7.75 2.95
N ASN A 109 10.24 7.78 4.27
CA ASN A 109 9.20 8.02 5.26
C ASN A 109 8.96 9.51 5.41
N VAL A 110 7.71 9.92 5.29
CA VAL A 110 7.28 11.33 5.36
C VAL A 110 6.17 11.50 6.39
N TRP A 111 6.09 12.70 6.96
CA TRP A 111 5.02 13.09 7.87
C TRP A 111 3.75 13.43 7.07
N VAL A 112 2.66 12.72 7.33
CA VAL A 112 1.42 12.76 6.54
C VAL A 112 0.18 13.05 7.40
N ALA A 113 0.35 13.44 8.66
CA ALA A 113 -0.76 13.71 9.57
C ALA A 113 -1.70 14.83 9.07
N HIS A 114 -1.22 15.71 8.20
CA HIS A 114 -2.01 16.80 7.59
C HIS A 114 -2.70 16.38 6.28
N MET A 115 -2.37 15.20 5.74
CA MET A 115 -2.89 14.71 4.47
C MET A 115 -4.07 13.75 4.65
N ASN A 116 -4.41 13.39 5.89
CA ASN A 116 -5.52 12.49 6.19
C ASN A 116 -6.11 12.82 7.56
N GLU A 117 -7.42 12.62 7.68
CA GLU A 117 -8.15 12.76 8.96
C GLU A 117 -8.24 11.44 9.73
N LYS A 118 -7.56 10.39 9.24
CA LYS A 118 -7.72 9.01 9.74
C LYS A 118 -6.64 8.61 10.74
N GLY A 119 -5.75 9.51 11.16
CA GLY A 119 -4.78 9.24 12.23
C GLY A 119 -3.48 8.55 11.78
N VAL A 120 -3.20 8.50 10.47
CA VAL A 120 -1.89 8.07 9.96
C VAL A 120 -0.91 9.23 10.04
N LYS A 121 0.12 9.09 10.88
CA LYS A 121 1.11 10.16 11.11
C LYS A 121 2.27 10.14 10.14
N THR A 122 2.73 8.95 9.78
CA THR A 122 3.88 8.73 8.91
C THR A 122 3.56 7.63 7.91
N ALA A 123 3.97 7.81 6.67
CA ALA A 123 3.87 6.79 5.64
C ALA A 123 5.05 6.90 4.68
N SER A 124 5.31 5.85 3.91
CA SER A 124 6.44 5.82 2.99
C SER A 124 5.97 5.87 1.54
N TRP A 125 6.64 6.70 0.74
CA TRP A 125 6.58 6.61 -0.72
C TRP A 125 7.82 5.87 -1.23
N PHE A 126 7.73 5.31 -2.43
CA PHE A 126 8.68 4.35 -2.98
C PHE A 126 9.34 4.91 -4.24
N ARG A 127 10.63 4.63 -4.41
CA ARG A 127 11.42 5.07 -5.56
C ARG A 127 11.76 3.88 -6.43
N LYS A 128 11.66 4.05 -7.74
CA LYS A 128 12.41 3.21 -8.69
C LYS A 128 13.89 3.56 -8.55
N LYS A 129 14.80 2.60 -8.57
CA LYS A 129 16.23 2.91 -8.68
C LYS A 129 16.42 3.71 -9.96
N LYS A 130 17.13 4.84 -9.83
CA LYS A 130 17.60 5.55 -11.02
C LYS A 130 18.52 4.60 -11.76
N GLU A 131 18.24 4.33 -13.03
CA GLU A 131 19.29 3.86 -13.93
C GLU A 131 20.42 4.88 -13.80
N THR A 132 21.53 4.46 -13.20
CA THR A 132 22.78 5.21 -13.32
C THR A 132 23.17 5.10 -14.78
N GLU A 133 22.93 6.18 -15.53
CA GLU A 133 23.58 6.45 -16.83
C GLU A 133 25.11 6.39 -16.69
#